data_AF-A0A0D2KFV7-F1
#
_entry.id   AF-A0A0D2KFV7-F1
#
_cell.length_a   1.000
_cell.length_b   1.000
_cell.length_c   1.000
_cell.angle_alpha   90.00
_cell.angle_beta   90.00
_cell.angle_gamma   90.00
#
_symmetry.space_group_name_H-M   'P 1'
#
loop_
_entity.id
_entity.type
_entity.pdbx_description
1 polymer ?
#
loop_
_entity_poly.entity_id
_entity_poly.type
_entity_poly.pdbx_seq_one_letter_code
_entity_poly.pdbx_strand_id
1 'polypeptide(L)'
;MGYFIATRNSQDTHDAFVKSYTKSSLRKLREQLRNLQDTHPNSSSSFNRARTIQNLADVLLNRFIGMSRQDDLQQAIWFFEHALALTPRTSYRHLEIMLGLSTSLYARFRLSGQTNDRERLL
;
A
#
# COMPACT_ATOMS: atom_id res chain seq x y z
N MET A 1 -18.51 42.30 16.69
CA MET A 1 -19.23 41.08 16.26
C MET A 1 -18.46 40.45 15.10
N GLY A 2 -17.42 39.68 15.40
CA GLY A 2 -16.54 39.09 14.38
C GLY A 2 -17.12 37.79 13.84
N TYR A 3 -17.32 37.73 12.52
CA TYR A 3 -17.65 36.49 11.83
C TYR A 3 -16.36 35.72 11.52
N PHE A 4 -16.16 34.62 12.24
CA PHE A 4 -15.16 33.60 11.93
C PHE A 4 -15.62 32.84 10.69
N ILE A 5 -15.07 33.18 9.52
CA ILE A 5 -15.17 32.33 8.34
C ILE A 5 -14.19 31.17 8.54
N ALA A 6 -14.70 30.06 9.06
CA ALA A 6 -14.00 28.79 9.07
C ALA A 6 -13.85 28.33 7.61
N THR A 7 -12.66 28.55 7.04
CA THR A 7 -12.23 27.92 5.80
C THR A 7 -12.05 26.42 6.06
N ARG A 8 -13.18 25.67 6.04
CA ARG A 8 -13.17 24.21 6.11
C ARG A 8 -12.49 23.72 4.82
N ASN A 9 -11.25 23.29 5.02
CA ASN A 9 -10.18 23.18 4.06
C ASN A 9 -10.49 22.10 3.01
N SER A 10 -10.30 22.38 1.72
CA SER A 10 -10.49 21.41 0.61
C SER A 10 -9.61 20.16 0.74
N GLN A 11 -8.56 20.23 1.56
CA GLN A 11 -7.71 19.11 1.93
C GLN A 11 -8.42 18.07 2.81
N ASP A 12 -9.34 18.46 3.70
CA ASP A 12 -10.05 17.52 4.58
C ASP A 12 -11.07 16.66 3.83
N THR A 13 -11.72 17.22 2.82
CA THR A 13 -12.68 16.49 1.99
C THR A 13 -11.99 15.55 1.01
N HIS A 14 -10.85 15.97 0.44
CA HIS A 14 -10.00 15.11 -0.38
C HIS A 14 -9.43 13.95 0.44
N ASP A 15 -8.95 14.20 1.66
CA ASP A 15 -8.42 13.16 2.55
C ASP A 15 -9.51 12.20 3.03
N ALA A 16 -10.73 12.69 3.33
CA ALA A 16 -11.87 11.83 3.67
C ALA A 16 -12.35 10.96 2.48
N PHE A 17 -12.36 11.51 1.26
CA PHE A 17 -12.70 10.79 0.04
C PHE A 17 -11.66 9.70 -0.27
N VAL A 18 -10.36 10.05 -0.23
CA VAL A 18 -9.26 9.08 -0.41
C VAL A 18 -9.32 8.02 0.70
N LYS A 19 -9.57 8.38 1.96
CA LYS A 19 -9.76 7.39 3.05
C LYS A 19 -10.91 6.42 2.77
N SER A 20 -12.05 6.91 2.33
CA SER A 20 -13.24 6.09 2.03
C SER A 20 -13.04 5.18 0.81
N TYR A 21 -12.52 5.74 -0.28
CA TYR A 21 -12.21 5.01 -1.52
C TYR A 21 -11.15 3.93 -1.31
N THR A 22 -10.09 4.25 -0.56
CA THR A 22 -9.00 3.31 -0.28
C THR A 22 -9.44 2.22 0.70
N LYS A 23 -10.25 2.54 1.72
CA LYS A 23 -10.78 1.53 2.67
C LYS A 23 -11.70 0.53 1.97
N SER A 24 -12.58 1.00 1.09
CA SER A 24 -13.48 0.13 0.33
C SER A 24 -12.74 -0.72 -0.71
N SER A 25 -11.71 -0.17 -1.36
CA SER A 25 -10.83 -0.90 -2.28
C SER A 25 -10.01 -1.99 -1.58
N LEU A 26 -9.43 -1.69 -0.41
CA LEU A 26 -8.70 -2.68 0.39
C LEU A 26 -9.60 -3.82 0.88
N ARG A 27 -10.84 -3.51 1.29
CA ARG A 27 -11.80 -4.55 1.71
C ARG A 27 -12.11 -5.52 0.57
N LYS A 28 -12.41 -4.99 -0.63
CA LYS A 28 -12.67 -5.80 -1.83
C LYS A 28 -11.48 -6.67 -2.20
N LEU A 29 -10.26 -6.11 -2.21
CA LEU A 29 -9.05 -6.87 -2.55
C LEU A 29 -8.73 -7.97 -1.53
N ARG A 30 -8.97 -7.74 -0.23
CA ARG A 30 -8.80 -8.77 0.81
C ARG A 30 -9.81 -9.91 0.68
N GLU A 31 -11.05 -9.58 0.37
CA GLU A 31 -12.10 -10.57 0.12
C GLU A 31 -11.79 -11.40 -1.13
N GLN A 32 -11.34 -10.76 -2.21
CA GLN A 32 -10.87 -11.46 -3.41
C GLN A 32 -9.68 -12.38 -3.10
N LEU A 33 -8.73 -11.94 -2.28
CA LEU A 33 -7.60 -12.78 -1.86
C LEU A 33 -8.08 -14.00 -1.05
N ARG A 34 -9.05 -13.82 -0.16
CA ARG A 34 -9.64 -14.91 0.64
C ARG A 34 -10.34 -15.93 -0.26
N ASN A 35 -11.14 -15.48 -1.21
CA ASN A 35 -11.84 -16.36 -2.15
C ASN A 35 -10.86 -17.14 -3.04
N LEU A 36 -9.69 -16.56 -3.35
CA LEU A 36 -8.63 -17.25 -4.09
C LEU A 36 -7.87 -18.29 -3.24
N GLN A 37 -7.84 -18.17 -1.91
CA GLN A 37 -7.26 -19.19 -1.03
C GLN A 37 -8.06 -20.49 -1.01
N ASP A 38 -9.38 -20.41 -1.20
CA ASP A 38 -10.28 -21.57 -1.15
C ASP A 38 -10.32 -22.35 -2.48
N THR A 39 -9.64 -21.86 -3.53
CA THR A 39 -9.57 -22.52 -4.84
C THR A 39 -8.29 -23.32 -4.99
N HIS A 40 -8.40 -24.59 -5.43
CA HIS A 40 -7.27 -25.52 -5.61
C HIS A 40 -6.07 -24.89 -6.35
N PRO A 41 -4.82 -25.23 -5.96
CA PRO A 41 -3.61 -24.57 -6.45
C PRO A 41 -3.30 -25.02 -7.88
N ASN A 42 -3.92 -24.37 -8.86
CA ASN A 42 -3.49 -24.43 -10.25
C ASN A 42 -2.67 -23.18 -10.61
N SER A 43 -1.85 -23.27 -11.66
CA SER A 43 -0.94 -22.20 -12.08
C SER A 43 -1.67 -20.87 -12.36
N SER A 44 -2.88 -20.93 -12.93
CA SER A 44 -3.72 -19.75 -13.19
C SER A 44 -4.24 -19.09 -11.91
N SER A 45 -4.53 -19.86 -10.86
CA SER A 45 -4.90 -19.37 -9.53
C SER A 45 -3.72 -18.65 -8.87
N SER A 46 -2.51 -19.20 -8.98
CA SER A 46 -1.29 -18.56 -8.46
C SER A 46 -1.02 -17.21 -9.13
N PHE A 47 -1.17 -17.12 -10.45
CA PHE A 47 -1.00 -15.85 -11.17
C PHE A 47 -2.05 -14.80 -10.78
N ASN A 48 -3.32 -15.18 -10.68
CA ASN A 48 -4.38 -14.29 -10.23
C ASN A 48 -4.18 -13.83 -8.78
N ARG A 49 -3.69 -14.74 -7.92
CA ARG A 49 -3.36 -14.44 -6.53
C ARG A 49 -2.21 -13.43 -6.44
N ALA A 50 -1.12 -13.64 -7.18
CA ALA A 50 0.00 -12.71 -7.23
C ALA A 50 -0.43 -11.30 -7.67
N ARG A 51 -1.30 -11.20 -8.68
CA ARG A 51 -1.87 -9.93 -9.14
C ARG A 51 -2.70 -9.24 -8.07
N THR A 52 -3.60 -9.97 -7.39
CA THR A 52 -4.44 -9.39 -6.32
C THR A 52 -3.58 -8.90 -5.15
N ILE A 53 -2.52 -9.65 -4.79
CA ILE A 53 -1.58 -9.27 -3.74
C ILE A 53 -0.79 -8.01 -4.14
N GLN A 54 -0.27 -7.94 -5.37
CA GLN A 54 0.43 -6.76 -5.89
C GLN A 54 -0.47 -5.51 -5.82
N ASN A 55 -1.70 -5.60 -6.33
CA ASN A 55 -2.64 -4.48 -6.30
C ASN A 55 -2.92 -4.00 -4.86
N LEU A 56 -2.99 -4.93 -3.91
CA LEU A 56 -3.19 -4.57 -2.51
C LEU A 56 -1.96 -3.86 -1.92
N ALA A 57 -0.75 -4.30 -2.28
CA ALA A 57 0.48 -3.63 -1.90
C ALA A 57 0.57 -2.20 -2.47
N ASP A 58 0.19 -2.01 -3.75
CA ASP A 58 0.17 -0.69 -4.39
C ASP A 58 -0.81 0.27 -3.71
N VAL A 59 -2.00 -0.21 -3.34
CA VAL A 59 -2.99 0.59 -2.62
C VAL A 59 -2.48 1.01 -1.24
N LEU A 60 -1.78 0.12 -0.53
CA LEU A 60 -1.17 0.43 0.76
C LEU A 60 -0.02 1.43 0.63
N LEU A 61 0.84 1.27 -0.38
CA LEU A 61 1.93 2.22 -0.66
C LEU A 61 1.39 3.62 -0.98
N ASN A 62 0.37 3.72 -1.85
CA ASN A 62 -0.27 4.99 -2.16
C ASN A 62 -0.91 5.64 -0.93
N ARG A 63 -1.50 4.82 -0.05
CA ARG A 63 -2.06 5.30 1.21
C ARG A 63 -0.97 5.79 2.17
N PHE A 64 0.17 5.13 2.22
CA PHE A 64 1.33 5.64 2.95
C PHE A 64 1.79 6.98 2.39
N ILE A 65 1.90 7.13 1.07
CA ILE A 65 2.32 8.40 0.44
C ILE A 65 1.34 9.54 0.78
N GLY A 66 0.03 9.27 0.76
CA GLY A 66 -0.98 10.29 1.04
C GLY A 66 -1.20 10.60 2.53
N MET A 67 -0.98 9.64 3.43
CA MET A 67 -1.35 9.76 4.85
C MET A 67 -0.19 9.56 5.82
N SER A 68 1.02 9.29 5.34
CA SER A 68 2.24 9.01 6.12
C SER A 68 2.07 7.92 7.19
N ARG A 69 1.18 6.94 6.98
CA ARG A 69 0.90 5.86 7.93
C ARG A 69 1.91 4.73 7.78
N GLN A 70 2.86 4.65 8.71
CA GLN A 70 3.95 3.68 8.68
C GLN A 70 3.47 2.22 8.64
N ASP A 71 2.35 1.90 9.30
CA ASP A 71 1.74 0.56 9.26
C ASP A 71 1.33 0.13 7.84
N ASP A 72 0.85 1.09 7.03
CA ASP A 72 0.45 0.82 5.64
C ASP A 72 1.70 0.52 4.79
N LEU A 73 2.82 1.22 5.05
CA LEU A 73 4.10 0.94 4.39
C LEU A 73 4.66 -0.44 4.74
N GLN A 74 4.63 -0.82 6.02
CA GLN A 74 5.12 -2.12 6.46
C GLN A 74 4.28 -3.26 5.86
N GLN A 75 2.96 -3.09 5.79
CA GLN A 75 2.08 -4.04 5.10
C GLN A 75 2.37 -4.08 3.60
N ALA A 76 2.56 -2.94 2.93
CA ALA A 76 2.89 -2.91 1.50
C ALA A 76 4.14 -3.75 1.18
N ILE A 77 5.20 -3.58 1.97
CA ILE A 77 6.44 -4.38 1.84
C ILE A 77 6.14 -5.87 1.95
N TRP A 78 5.42 -6.29 3.00
CA TRP A 78 5.05 -7.69 3.21
C TRP A 78 4.28 -8.27 2.03
N PHE A 79 3.30 -7.53 1.48
CA PHE A 79 2.53 -7.98 0.33
C PHE A 79 3.36 -8.03 -0.96
N PHE A 80 4.25 -7.06 -1.22
CA PHE A 80 5.15 -7.13 -2.37
C PHE A 80 6.08 -8.35 -2.30
N GLU A 81 6.64 -8.66 -1.12
CA GLU A 81 7.47 -9.86 -0.92
C GLU A 81 6.67 -11.16 -1.18
N HIS A 82 5.43 -11.23 -0.68
CA HIS A 82 4.55 -12.37 -0.95
C HIS A 82 4.17 -12.49 -2.43
N ALA A 83 3.96 -11.39 -3.14
CA ALA A 83 3.70 -11.41 -4.57
C ALA A 83 4.93 -11.88 -5.37
N LEU A 84 6.14 -11.50 -4.96
CA LEU A 84 7.39 -11.98 -5.59
C LEU A 84 7.55 -13.49 -5.44
N ALA A 85 7.24 -14.04 -4.25
CA ALA A 85 7.33 -15.48 -4.01
C ALA A 85 6.40 -16.30 -4.91
N LEU A 86 5.29 -15.71 -5.37
CA LEU A 86 4.31 -16.35 -6.24
C LEU A 86 4.53 -16.08 -7.74
N THR A 87 5.45 -15.18 -8.10
CA THR A 87 5.65 -14.71 -9.47
C THR A 87 6.98 -15.20 -10.05
N PRO A 88 6.96 -15.94 -11.18
CA PRO A 88 8.20 -16.37 -11.85
C PRO A 88 9.08 -15.18 -12.24
N ARG A 89 10.40 -15.31 -12.06
CA ARG A 89 11.40 -14.28 -12.36
C ARG A 89 11.40 -13.80 -13.82
N THR A 90 10.94 -14.65 -14.75
CA THR A 90 10.87 -14.35 -16.19
C THR A 90 9.65 -13.53 -16.58
N SER A 91 8.70 -13.31 -15.65
CA SER A 91 7.49 -12.54 -15.93
C SER A 91 7.73 -11.04 -15.81
N TYR A 92 7.16 -10.26 -16.73
CA TYR A 92 7.09 -8.80 -16.60
C TYR A 92 6.52 -8.34 -15.25
N ARG A 93 5.58 -9.10 -14.68
CA ARG A 93 5.00 -8.83 -13.35
C ARG A 93 6.05 -8.86 -12.24
N HIS A 94 7.07 -9.70 -12.36
CA HIS A 94 8.15 -9.77 -11.38
C HIS A 94 8.87 -8.41 -11.26
N LEU A 95 9.12 -7.77 -12.40
CA LEU A 95 9.76 -6.44 -12.45
C LEU A 95 8.88 -5.36 -11.81
N GLU A 96 7.57 -5.37 -12.10
CA GLU A 96 6.64 -4.42 -11.49
C GLU A 96 6.60 -4.56 -9.96
N ILE A 97 6.51 -5.79 -9.46
CA ILE A 97 6.50 -6.07 -8.01
C ILE A 97 7.83 -5.65 -7.38
N MET A 98 8.97 -5.91 -8.04
CA MET A 98 10.28 -5.46 -7.56
C MET A 98 10.37 -3.93 -7.48
N LEU A 99 9.81 -3.21 -8.45
CA LEU A 99 9.78 -1.75 -8.44
C LEU A 99 8.95 -1.20 -7.26
N GLY A 100 7.77 -1.79 -7.03
CA GLY A 100 6.92 -1.45 -5.88
C GLY A 100 7.60 -1.74 -4.54
N LEU A 101 8.28 -2.88 -4.42
CA LEU A 101 9.07 -3.23 -3.23
C LEU A 101 10.22 -2.23 -3.02
N SER A 102 10.97 -1.92 -4.07
CA SER A 102 12.10 -0.98 -4.01
C SER A 102 11.65 0.40 -3.55
N THR A 103 10.53 0.88 -4.08
CA THR A 103 9.91 2.16 -3.68
C THR A 103 9.51 2.15 -2.21
N SER A 104 8.91 1.05 -1.75
CA SER A 104 8.49 0.89 -0.35
C SER A 104 9.68 0.83 0.61
N LEU A 105 10.76 0.12 0.24
CA LEU A 105 11.99 0.04 1.03
C LEU A 105 12.71 1.39 1.10
N TYR A 106 12.76 2.13 -0.01
CA TYR A 106 13.33 3.48 -0.05
C TYR A 106 12.54 4.44 0.86
N ALA A 107 11.21 4.39 0.81
CA ALA A 107 10.35 5.17 1.70
C ALA A 107 10.63 4.84 3.19
N ARG A 108 10.82 3.55 3.52
CA ARG A 108 11.15 3.14 4.89
C ARG A 108 12.50 3.69 5.34
N PHE A 109 13.53 3.60 4.48
CA PHE A 109 14.85 4.17 4.77
C PHE A 109 14.77 5.68 5.05
N ARG A 110 14.00 6.41 4.24
CA ARG A 110 13.77 7.85 4.40
C ARG A 110 13.07 8.20 5.71
N LEU A 111 12.15 7.37 6.19
CA LEU A 111 11.50 7.56 7.49
C LEU A 111 12.45 7.30 8.65
N SER A 112 13.22 6.20 8.59
CA SER A 112 14.19 5.84 9.63
C SER A 112 15.30 6.88 9.78
N GLY A 113 15.74 7.49 8.68
CA GLY A 113 16.66 8.64 8.73
C GLY A 113 16.05 9.84 9.46
N GLN A 114 14.79 10.20 9.15
CA GLN A 114 14.09 11.30 9.82
C GLN A 114 13.84 11.07 11.30
N THR A 115 13.56 9.84 11.74
CA THR A 115 13.39 9.53 13.16
C THR A 115 14.69 9.71 13.93
N ASN A 116 15.81 9.23 13.37
CA ASN A 116 17.13 9.36 13.99
C ASN A 116 17.57 10.83 14.07
N ASP A 117 17.28 11.63 13.04
CA ASP A 117 17.61 13.05 13.03
C ASP A 117 16.78 13.85 14.06
N ARG A 118 15.53 13.45 14.32
CA ARG A 118 14.68 14.09 15.34
C ARG A 118 15.12 13.78 16.76
N GLU A 119 15.53 12.54 17.04
CA GLU A 119 15.99 12.13 18.37
C GLU A 119 17.29 12.85 18.77
N ARG A 120 18.11 13.25 17.80
CA ARG A 120 19.36 13.99 18.03
C ARG A 120 19.18 15.49 18.30
N LEU A 121 17.98 16.03 18.10
CA LEU A 121 17.65 17.45 18.30
C LEU A 121 16.90 17.71 19.62
N LEU A 122 16.66 16.68 20.43
CA LEU A 122 16.11 16.74 21.79
C LEU A 122 17.21 16.48 22.82
#